data_AF-A0A0C2ICN0-F1
#
_entry.id   AF-A0A0C2ICN0-F1
#
_cell.length_a   1.000
_cell.length_b   1.000
_cell.length_c   1.000
_cell.angle_alpha   90.00
_cell.angle_beta   90.00
_cell.angle_gamma   90.00
#
_symmetry.space_group_name_H-M   'P 1'
#
loop_
_entity.id
_entity.type
_entity.pdbx_description
1 polymer ?
#
loop_
_entity_poly.entity_id
_entity_poly.type
_entity_poly.pdbx_seq_one_letter_code
_entity_poly.pdbx_strand_id
1 'polypeptide(L)'
;MINYLETHARVGYNEVARIFSVNRRTFSKIHKKDIESGEIQDEKREGPRSTKVKDIHFERIERAIKENPLTTLKEIKILLFEEFQLAIKEKTVSRTISIL
;
A
#
# COMPACT_ATOMS: atom_id res chain seq x y z
N MET A 1 24.08 14.14 4.36
CA MET A 1 23.25 15.34 4.10
C MET A 1 22.67 15.91 5.39
N ILE A 2 21.95 15.12 6.21
CA ILE A 2 21.43 15.57 7.51
C ILE A 2 22.53 15.77 8.55
N ASN A 3 23.36 14.77 8.82
CA ASN A 3 24.54 14.93 9.71
C ASN A 3 25.41 16.13 9.33
N TYR A 4 25.48 16.50 8.05
CA TYR A 4 26.24 17.66 7.60
C TYR A 4 25.61 18.98 8.07
N LEU A 5 24.28 19.09 8.01
CA LEU A 5 23.54 20.23 8.56
C LEU A 5 23.67 20.31 10.09
N GLU A 6 23.65 19.17 10.78
CA GLU A 6 23.71 19.12 12.25
C GLU A 6 25.12 19.39 12.81
N THR A 7 26.17 18.90 12.14
CA THR A 7 27.57 19.13 12.55
C THR A 7 28.08 20.52 12.16
N HIS A 8 27.40 21.21 11.25
CA HIS A 8 27.80 22.54 10.77
C HIS A 8 26.66 23.55 11.04
N ALA A 9 26.50 23.93 12.32
CA ALA A 9 25.42 24.79 12.81
C ALA A 9 25.26 26.17 12.13
N ARG A 10 26.22 26.60 11.30
CA ARG A 10 26.16 27.86 10.53
C ARG A 10 25.71 27.68 9.08
N VAL A 11 25.54 26.44 8.61
CA VAL A 11 25.20 26.13 7.23
C VAL A 11 23.68 25.97 7.11
N GLY A 12 23.08 26.72 6.19
CA GLY A 12 21.62 26.66 5.96
C GLY A 12 21.21 25.60 4.93
N TYR A 13 19.92 25.28 4.88
CA TYR A 13 19.36 24.31 3.92
C TYR A 13 19.74 24.58 2.45
N ASN A 14 19.86 25.85 2.04
CA ASN A 14 20.21 26.22 0.66
C ASN A 14 21.63 25.77 0.29
N GLU A 15 22.54 25.86 1.24
CA GLU A 15 23.95 25.57 1.03
C GLU A 15 24.18 24.06 1.03
N VAL A 16 23.58 23.33 1.97
CA VAL A 16 23.58 21.86 1.95
C VAL A 16 22.92 21.32 0.68
N ALA A 17 21.78 21.88 0.28
CA ALA A 17 21.10 21.49 -0.96
C ALA A 17 22.00 21.69 -2.20
N ARG A 18 22.77 22.78 -2.24
CA ARG A 18 23.74 23.05 -3.32
C ARG A 18 24.90 22.05 -3.29
N ILE A 19 25.51 21.81 -2.13
CA ILE A 19 26.65 20.88 -1.96
C ILE A 19 26.28 19.48 -2.44
N PHE A 20 25.10 18.99 -2.04
CA PHE A 20 24.63 17.65 -2.37
C PHE A 20 23.85 17.59 -3.69
N SER A 21 23.74 18.69 -4.44
CA SER A 21 22.97 18.79 -5.70
C SER A 21 21.53 18.29 -5.59
N VAL A 22 20.86 18.57 -4.47
CA VAL A 22 19.46 18.23 -4.21
C VAL A 22 18.61 19.49 -4.21
N ASN A 23 17.34 19.38 -4.61
CA ASN A 23 16.41 20.50 -4.47
C ASN A 23 16.21 20.86 -2.98
N ARG A 24 16.34 22.15 -2.63
CA ARG A 24 16.14 22.65 -1.25
C ARG A 24 14.81 22.20 -0.62
N ARG A 25 13.72 22.17 -1.39
CA ARG A 25 12.41 21.69 -0.90
C ARG A 25 12.45 20.19 -0.57
N THR A 26 13.12 19.40 -1.40
CA THR A 26 13.30 17.96 -1.15
C THR A 26 14.14 17.75 0.10
N PHE A 27 15.26 18.47 0.23
CA PHE A 27 16.11 18.36 1.41
C PHE A 27 15.37 18.77 2.70
N SER A 28 14.65 19.88 2.67
CA SER A 28 13.83 20.34 3.80
C SER A 28 12.76 19.33 4.22
N LYS A 29 12.13 18.64 3.26
CA LYS A 29 11.16 17.56 3.55
C LYS A 29 11.84 16.36 4.21
N ILE A 30 12.99 15.93 3.69
CA ILE A 30 13.76 14.82 4.24
C ILE A 30 14.20 15.12 5.67
N HIS A 31 14.75 16.31 5.92
CA HIS A 31 15.17 16.73 7.25
C HIS A 31 14.01 16.85 8.24
N LYS A 32 12.87 17.37 7.79
CA LYS A 32 11.67 17.42 8.62
C LYS A 32 11.21 16.00 9.03
N LYS A 33 11.20 15.05 8.09
CA LYS A 33 10.87 13.65 8.38
C LYS A 33 11.82 13.06 9.40
N ASP A 34 13.12 13.28 9.22
CA ASP A 34 14.14 12.80 10.15
C ASP A 34 13.94 13.31 11.59
N ILE A 35 13.60 14.59 11.76
CA ILE A 35 13.23 15.15 13.08
C ILE A 35 11.96 14.50 13.64
N GLU A 36 10.97 14.21 12.80
CA GLU A 36 9.66 13.70 13.23
C GLU A 36 9.66 12.19 13.52
N SER A 37 10.36 11.37 12.72
CA SER A 37 10.36 9.91 12.82
C SER A 37 11.69 9.30 13.27
N GLY A 38 12.79 10.05 13.25
CA GLY A 38 14.15 9.50 13.47
C GLY A 38 14.62 8.53 12.39
N GLU A 39 13.83 8.37 11.32
CA GLU A 39 14.09 7.42 10.25
C GLU A 39 13.79 8.05 8.89
N ILE A 40 14.80 8.07 8.02
CA ILE A 40 14.66 8.45 6.62
C ILE A 40 14.31 7.21 5.80
N GLN A 41 13.04 6.81 5.85
CA GLN A 41 12.50 5.83 4.92
C GLN A 41 11.66 6.52 3.86
N ASP A 42 11.79 6.06 2.61
CA ASP A 42 10.78 6.40 1.60
C ASP A 42 9.43 5.90 2.11
N GLU A 43 8.41 6.76 2.08
CA GLU A 43 7.05 6.30 2.32
C GLU A 43 6.78 5.17 1.34
N LYS A 44 6.32 4.02 1.87
CA LYS A 44 5.77 2.97 1.03
C LYS A 44 4.72 3.65 0.17
N ARG A 45 4.97 3.77 -1.14
CA ARG A 45 3.97 4.20 -2.09
C ARG A 45 2.84 3.20 -1.95
N GLU A 46 1.78 3.60 -1.25
CA GLU A 46 0.68 2.69 -0.95
C GLU A 46 0.19 2.10 -2.27
N GLY A 47 0.10 0.77 -2.28
CA GLY A 47 -0.46 0.01 -3.39
C GLY A 47 -1.94 0.33 -3.61
N PRO A 48 -2.62 -0.42 -4.50
CA PRO A 48 -4.01 -0.14 -4.86
C PRO A 48 -4.90 0.06 -3.64
N ARG A 49 -5.68 1.16 -3.63
CA ARG A 49 -6.67 1.51 -2.61
C ARG A 49 -7.58 0.34 -2.26
N SER A 50 -7.97 0.28 -0.99
CA SER A 50 -8.82 -0.75 -0.35
C SER A 50 -9.64 -1.58 -1.34
N THR A 51 -9.24 -2.85 -1.51
CA THR A 51 -10.03 -3.79 -2.30
C THR A 51 -11.37 -4.04 -1.61
N LYS A 52 -12.45 -4.08 -2.39
CA LYS A 52 -13.78 -4.49 -1.88
C LYS A 52 -13.76 -5.88 -1.25
N VAL A 53 -12.83 -6.72 -1.71
CA VAL A 53 -12.56 -8.05 -1.18
C VAL A 53 -11.58 -7.93 -0.03
N LYS A 54 -11.95 -8.53 1.11
CA LYS A 54 -11.23 -8.59 2.38
C LYS A 54 -10.89 -10.05 2.68
N ASP A 55 -10.04 -10.28 3.67
CA ASP A 55 -9.53 -11.61 4.04
C ASP A 55 -10.65 -12.64 4.30
N ILE A 56 -11.72 -12.23 5.00
CA ILE A 56 -12.90 -13.09 5.23
C ILE A 56 -13.56 -13.59 3.94
N HIS A 57 -13.54 -12.78 2.88
CA HIS A 57 -14.08 -13.15 1.58
C HIS A 57 -13.13 -14.11 0.84
N PHE A 58 -11.81 -13.93 0.98
CA PHE A 58 -10.82 -14.87 0.44
C PHE A 58 -10.97 -16.26 1.07
N GLU A 59 -11.03 -16.34 2.40
CA GLU A 59 -11.22 -17.60 3.12
C GLU A 59 -12.50 -18.33 2.69
N ARG A 60 -13.58 -17.58 2.49
CA ARG A 60 -14.85 -18.16 2.06
C ARG A 60 -14.79 -18.71 0.65
N ILE A 61 -14.15 -17.98 -0.28
CA ILE A 61 -13.95 -18.41 -1.67
C ILE A 61 -13.10 -19.69 -1.71
N GLU A 62 -11.99 -19.72 -0.97
CA GLU A 62 -11.16 -20.93 -0.86
C GLU A 62 -11.98 -22.13 -0.38
N ARG A 63 -12.80 -21.94 0.65
CA ARG A 63 -13.64 -23.00 1.19
C ARG A 63 -14.64 -23.52 0.15
N ALA A 64 -15.31 -22.62 -0.58
CA ALA A 64 -16.25 -23.00 -1.64
C ALA A 64 -15.58 -23.83 -2.74
N ILE A 65 -14.36 -23.45 -3.14
CA ILE A 65 -13.59 -24.18 -4.16
C ILE A 65 -13.11 -25.54 -3.62
N LYS A 66 -12.68 -25.61 -2.36
CA LYS A 66 -12.28 -26.87 -1.69
C LYS A 66 -13.46 -27.83 -1.53
N GLU A 67 -14.63 -27.33 -1.17
CA GLU A 67 -15.87 -28.12 -1.01
C GLU A 67 -16.39 -28.64 -2.37
N ASN A 68 -16.34 -27.81 -3.40
CA ASN A 68 -16.71 -28.19 -4.76
C ASN A 68 -15.80 -27.50 -5.80
N PRO A 69 -14.82 -28.22 -6.36
CA PRO A 69 -13.90 -27.65 -7.35
C PRO A 69 -14.55 -27.21 -8.67
N LEU A 70 -15.77 -27.67 -8.96
CA LEU A 70 -16.52 -27.28 -10.15
C LEU A 70 -17.36 -26.01 -9.93
N THR A 71 -17.29 -25.39 -8.74
CA THR A 71 -18.01 -24.16 -8.43
C THR A 71 -17.63 -23.05 -9.42
N THR A 72 -18.65 -22.46 -10.02
CA THR A 72 -18.51 -21.40 -11.01
C THR A 72 -18.32 -20.02 -10.37
N LEU A 73 -17.76 -19.08 -11.14
CA LEU A 73 -17.62 -17.69 -10.71
C LEU A 73 -18.96 -17.04 -10.34
N LYS A 74 -20.04 -17.44 -11.01
CA LYS A 74 -21.39 -16.94 -10.76
C LYS A 74 -21.93 -17.42 -9.42
N GLU A 75 -21.72 -18.69 -9.08
CA GLU A 75 -22.10 -19.26 -7.79
C GLU A 75 -21.32 -18.60 -6.64
N ILE A 76 -20.01 -18.44 -6.80
CA ILE A 76 -19.19 -17.74 -5.79
C ILE A 76 -19.66 -16.29 -5.60
N LYS A 77 -20.00 -15.59 -6.69
CA LYS A 77 -20.55 -14.23 -6.61
C LYS A 77 -21.88 -14.19 -5.84
N ILE A 78 -22.78 -15.14 -6.10
CA ILE A 78 -24.08 -15.23 -5.41
C ILE A 78 -23.84 -15.49 -3.92
N LEU A 79 -23.00 -16.46 -3.59
CA LEU A 79 -22.64 -16.84 -2.23
C LEU A 79 -22.05 -15.66 -1.45
N LEU A 80 -21.13 -14.89 -2.05
CA LEU A 80 -20.56 -13.70 -1.41
C LEU A 80 -21.60 -12.59 -1.20
N PHE A 81 -22.57 -12.48 -2.09
CA PHE A 81 -23.67 -11.55 -1.93
C PHE A 81 -24.63 -12.00 -0.82
N GLU A 82 -25.00 -13.28 -0.77
CA GLU A 82 -25.91 -13.81 0.24
C GLU A 82 -25.32 -13.73 1.65
N GLU A 83 -24.06 -14.14 1.82
CA GLU A 83 -23.43 -14.21 3.15
C GLU A 83 -22.92 -12.86 3.65
N PHE A 84 -22.41 -12.00 2.77
CA PHE A 84 -21.74 -10.75 3.18
C PHE A 84 -22.36 -9.47 2.59
N GLN A 85 -23.44 -9.59 1.80
CA GLN A 85 -23.99 -8.48 1.03
C GLN A 85 -22.95 -7.83 0.11
N LEU A 86 -21.94 -8.61 -0.31
CA LEU A 86 -20.83 -8.12 -1.13
C LEU A 86 -21.21 -8.11 -2.62
N ALA A 87 -21.67 -6.96 -3.10
CA ALA A 87 -22.00 -6.77 -4.51
C ALA A 87 -20.74 -6.55 -5.38
N ILE A 88 -20.30 -7.61 -6.07
CA ILE A 88 -19.14 -7.60 -6.98
C ILE A 88 -19.45 -8.20 -8.35
N LYS A 89 -18.58 -7.96 -9.34
CA LYS A 89 -18.66 -8.57 -10.68
C LYS A 89 -17.92 -9.90 -10.70
N GLU A 90 -18.29 -10.80 -11.63
CA GLU A 90 -17.58 -12.09 -11.82
C GLU A 90 -16.10 -11.89 -12.15
N LYS A 91 -15.75 -10.82 -12.88
CA LYS A 91 -14.35 -10.43 -13.13
C LYS A 91 -13.57 -10.13 -11.84
N THR A 92 -14.24 -9.61 -10.80
CA THR A 92 -13.62 -9.41 -9.49
C THR A 92 -13.34 -10.76 -8.83
N VAL A 93 -14.32 -11.68 -8.84
CA VAL A 93 -14.16 -13.04 -8.31
C VAL A 93 -13.00 -13.77 -9.00
N SER A 94 -12.96 -13.73 -10.34
CA SER A 94 -11.86 -14.36 -11.11
C SER A 94 -10.49 -13.80 -10.73
N ARG A 95 -10.37 -12.47 -10.56
CA ARG A 95 -9.11 -11.86 -10.08
C ARG A 95 -8.77 -12.27 -8.67
N THR A 96 -9.75 -12.35 -7.79
CA THR A 96 -9.58 -12.79 -6.40
C THR A 96 -9.03 -14.22 -6.37
N ILE A 97 -9.61 -15.13 -7.16
CA ILE A 97 -9.14 -16.52 -7.28
C ILE A 97 -7.73 -16.60 -7.84
N SER A 98 -7.35 -15.74 -8.79
CA SER A 98 -6.00 -15.69 -9.34
C SER A 98 -4.92 -15.25 -8.32
N ILE A 99 -5.32 -14.69 -7.17
CA ILE A 99 -4.41 -14.20 -6.12
C ILE A 99 -4.37 -15.17 -4.92
N LEU A 100 -5.35 -16.08 -4.81
CA LEU A 100 -5.35 -17.19 -3.86
C LEU A 100 -4.24 -18.20 -4.22
#